data_AF-A0A3P7JIZ1-F1
#
_entry.id   AF-A0A3P7JIZ1-F1
#
_cell.length_a   1.000
_cell.length_b   1.000
_cell.length_c   1.000
_cell.angle_alpha   90.00
_cell.angle_beta   90.00
_cell.angle_gamma   90.00
#
_symmetry.space_group_name_H-M   'P 1'
#
loop_
_entity.id
_entity.type
_entity.pdbx_description
1 polymer ?
#
loop_
_entity_poly.entity_id
_entity_poly.type
_entity_poly.pdbx_seq_one_letter_code
_entity_poly.pdbx_strand_id
1 'polypeptide(L)'
;MASIYRTFGGANDIHVRECETQRWNHSARWDARSLKLFRNESNVTFTQLNANVTIARGLVQSSLSRAAVDWAVNIVDLSTLLDQINIEIKLNFEMWGDEVDKENW
;
A
#
# COMPACT_ATOMS: atom_id res chain seq x y z
N MET A 1 5.52 19.99 -18.08
CA MET A 1 5.75 19.08 -16.94
C MET A 1 6.46 19.74 -15.77
N ALA A 2 7.71 20.23 -15.90
CA ALA A 2 8.46 20.76 -14.75
C ALA A 2 7.84 22.02 -14.09
N SER A 3 7.06 22.83 -14.83
CA SER A 3 6.36 24.00 -14.26
C SER A 3 5.23 23.58 -13.30
N ILE A 4 4.40 22.62 -13.70
CA ILE A 4 3.24 22.13 -12.92
C ILE A 4 3.70 21.59 -11.55
N TYR A 5 4.70 20.70 -11.53
CA TYR A 5 5.20 20.13 -10.27
C TYR A 5 5.90 21.15 -9.36
N ARG A 6 6.52 22.18 -9.93
CA ARG A 6 7.08 23.30 -9.14
C ARG A 6 5.98 24.14 -8.52
N THR A 7 4.91 24.42 -9.26
CA THR A 7 3.74 25.15 -8.73
C THR A 7 3.10 24.42 -7.55
N PHE A 8 3.05 23.09 -7.59
CA PHE A 8 2.51 22.26 -6.50
C PHE A 8 3.52 21.89 -5.41
N GLY A 9 4.72 22.49 -5.40
CA GLY A 9 5.66 22.38 -4.28
C GLY A 9 6.15 20.96 -3.94
N GLY A 10 6.10 20.04 -4.90
CA GLY A 10 6.43 18.63 -4.65
C GLY A 10 5.27 17.78 -4.12
N ALA A 11 4.01 18.21 -4.35
CA ALA A 11 2.87 17.33 -4.15
C ALA A 11 2.98 16.06 -5.00
N ASN A 12 2.48 14.95 -4.46
CA ASN A 12 2.31 13.71 -5.19
C ASN A 12 0.96 13.78 -5.93
N ASP A 13 0.95 13.44 -7.22
CA ASP A 13 -0.27 13.34 -8.00
C ASP A 13 -0.59 11.87 -8.23
N ILE A 14 -1.68 11.44 -7.59
CA ILE A 14 -2.18 10.07 -7.55
C ILE A 14 -3.68 10.08 -7.77
N HIS A 15 -4.17 9.23 -8.67
CA HIS A 15 -5.59 8.92 -8.72
C HIS A 15 -5.88 7.86 -7.66
N VAL A 16 -6.70 8.21 -6.67
CA VAL A 16 -7.05 7.33 -5.56
C VAL A 16 -8.55 7.41 -5.25
N ARG A 17 -9.14 6.26 -4.94
CA ARG A 17 -10.49 6.11 -4.39
C ARG A 17 -10.47 5.09 -3.25
N GLU A 18 -11.53 5.09 -2.45
CA GLU A 18 -11.72 4.08 -1.41
C GLU A 18 -11.67 2.67 -2.01
N CYS A 19 -11.00 1.76 -1.30
CA CYS A 19 -10.95 0.35 -1.68
C CYS A 19 -12.22 -0.36 -1.20
N GLU A 20 -12.85 -1.14 -2.07
CA GLU A 20 -14.04 -1.90 -1.68
C GLU A 20 -13.70 -2.94 -0.60
N THR A 21 -14.62 -3.17 0.34
CA THR A 21 -14.36 -3.96 1.55
C THR A 21 -13.97 -5.42 1.27
N GLN A 22 -14.42 -5.98 0.16
CA GLN A 22 -14.12 -7.35 -0.26
C GLN A 22 -12.73 -7.53 -0.90
N ARG A 23 -11.92 -6.47 -1.03
CA ARG A 23 -10.63 -6.50 -1.74
C ARG A 23 -9.40 -6.40 -0.83
N TRP A 24 -9.60 -6.39 0.47
CA TRP A 24 -8.52 -6.38 1.45
C TRP A 24 -8.97 -7.02 2.78
N ASN A 25 -8.02 -7.58 3.52
CA ASN A 25 -8.34 -8.37 4.70
C ASN A 25 -8.69 -7.49 5.90
N HIS A 26 -9.95 -7.25 6.17
CA HIS A 26 -10.38 -6.47 7.34
C HIS A 26 -10.06 -7.12 8.70
N SER A 27 -9.76 -8.42 8.72
CA SER A 27 -9.34 -9.14 9.94
C SER A 27 -7.83 -9.08 10.19
N ALA A 28 -7.05 -8.61 9.21
CA ALA A 28 -5.62 -8.39 9.40
C ALA A 28 -5.35 -7.13 10.25
N ARG A 29 -4.18 -7.08 10.86
CA ARG A 29 -3.75 -5.91 11.64
C ARG A 29 -3.06 -4.93 10.71
N TRP A 30 -3.63 -3.74 10.59
CA TRP A 30 -3.17 -2.67 9.70
C TRP A 30 -2.58 -1.47 10.45
N ASP A 31 -2.33 -1.60 11.75
CA ASP A 31 -1.65 -0.57 12.53
C ASP A 31 -0.13 -0.60 12.28
N ALA A 32 0.50 0.58 12.35
CA ALA A 32 1.91 0.75 12.02
C ALA A 32 2.85 -0.14 12.85
N ARG A 33 2.49 -0.50 14.10
CA ARG A 33 3.28 -1.40 14.95
C ARG A 33 3.17 -2.85 14.49
N SER A 34 1.95 -3.35 14.26
CA SER A 34 1.74 -4.71 13.75
C SER A 34 2.41 -4.91 12.39
N LEU A 35 2.39 -3.88 11.54
CA LEU A 35 3.07 -3.88 10.25
C LEU A 35 4.59 -3.72 10.35
N LYS A 36 5.13 -3.40 11.53
CA LYS A 36 6.55 -3.05 11.72
C LYS A 36 7.01 -1.95 10.75
N LEU A 37 6.14 -0.98 10.50
CA LEU A 37 6.31 0.00 9.42
C LEU A 37 7.56 0.88 9.60
N PHE A 38 7.98 1.11 10.83
CA PHE A 38 9.13 1.96 11.13
C PHE A 38 10.30 1.13 11.66
N ARG A 39 11.42 1.15 10.94
CA ARG A 39 12.65 0.41 11.31
C ARG A 39 13.22 0.85 12.66
N ASN A 40 13.09 2.13 12.98
CA ASN A 40 13.53 2.71 14.24
C ASN A 40 12.39 3.54 14.86
N GLU A 41 11.65 2.92 15.77
CA GLU A 41 10.51 3.57 16.44
C GLU A 41 10.93 4.79 17.27
N SER A 42 12.16 4.86 17.75
CA SER A 42 12.63 5.99 18.57
C SER A 42 12.70 7.32 17.82
N ASN A 43 12.75 7.28 16.48
CA ASN A 43 12.77 8.48 15.62
C ASN A 43 11.37 8.87 15.12
N VAL A 44 10.32 8.22 15.62
CA VAL A 44 8.96 8.36 15.10
C VAL A 44 8.05 8.89 16.20
N THR A 45 7.12 9.77 15.82
CA THR A 45 6.17 10.32 16.78
C THR A 45 5.21 9.26 17.29
N PHE A 46 4.74 9.41 18.53
CA PHE A 46 3.73 8.51 19.11
C PHE A 46 2.48 8.37 18.23
N THR A 47 2.04 9.46 17.61
CA THR A 47 0.90 9.47 16.69
C THR A 47 1.14 8.62 15.45
N GLN A 48 2.33 8.71 14.85
CA GLN A 48 2.69 7.89 13.68
C GLN A 48 2.82 6.42 14.05
N LEU A 49 3.41 6.09 15.20
CA LEU A 49 3.54 4.71 15.66
C LEU A 49 2.20 4.04 15.92
N ASN A 50 1.18 4.80 16.34
CA ASN A 50 -0.15 4.26 16.63
C ASN A 50 -1.14 4.52 15.49
N ALA A 51 -0.66 4.96 14.33
CA ALA A 51 -1.51 5.21 13.17
C ALA A 51 -2.04 3.88 12.60
N ASN A 52 -3.31 3.89 12.20
CA ASN A 52 -3.91 2.81 11.44
C ASN A 52 -3.79 3.11 9.95
N VAL A 53 -3.37 2.14 9.15
CA VAL A 53 -3.28 2.24 7.70
C VAL A 53 -4.64 1.88 7.10
N THR A 54 -5.12 2.69 6.17
CA THR A 54 -6.28 2.37 5.33
C THR A 54 -5.82 2.04 3.92
N ILE A 55 -6.47 1.05 3.31
CA ILE A 55 -6.16 0.65 1.94
C ILE A 55 -7.04 1.46 0.98
N ALA A 56 -6.40 2.08 0.01
CA ALA A 56 -7.05 2.77 -1.09
C ALA A 56 -6.54 2.20 -2.42
N ARG A 57 -7.37 2.29 -3.47
CA ARG A 57 -7.01 1.80 -4.80
C ARG A 57 -7.08 2.90 -5.83
N GLY A 58 -6.33 2.73 -6.91
CA GLY A 58 -6.15 3.77 -7.91
C GLY A 58 -5.74 3.23 -9.26
N LEU A 59 -5.33 4.16 -10.13
CA LEU A 59 -4.63 3.81 -11.36
C LEU A 59 -3.17 3.49 -11.04
N VAL A 60 -2.56 2.60 -11.82
CA VAL A 60 -1.14 2.22 -11.64
C VAL A 60 -0.18 3.37 -11.91
N GLN A 61 -0.60 4.35 -12.72
CA GLN A 61 0.19 5.53 -13.04
C GLN A 61 0.07 6.56 -11.91
N SER A 62 1.23 6.96 -11.38
CA SER A 62 1.35 8.01 -10.37
C SER A 62 2.60 8.85 -10.62
N SER A 63 2.62 10.06 -10.07
CA SER A 63 3.85 10.85 -9.97
C SER A 63 4.13 11.19 -8.51
N LEU A 64 5.29 10.74 -8.05
CA LEU A 64 5.72 10.87 -6.66
C LEU A 64 6.91 11.82 -6.58
N SER A 65 6.92 12.65 -5.54
CA SER A 65 8.06 13.48 -5.20
C SER A 65 9.24 12.63 -4.74
N ARG A 66 10.45 13.19 -4.86
CA ARG A 66 11.67 12.53 -4.36
C ARG A 66 11.58 12.21 -2.87
N ALA A 67 10.98 13.10 -2.07
CA ALA A 67 10.82 12.89 -0.63
C ALA A 67 9.86 11.73 -0.32
N ALA A 68 8.77 11.58 -1.08
CA ALA A 68 7.86 10.45 -0.91
C ALA A 68 8.53 9.11 -1.27
N VAL A 69 9.30 9.08 -2.35
CA VAL A 69 10.08 7.89 -2.75
C VAL A 69 11.15 7.56 -1.71
N ASP A 70 11.90 8.56 -1.24
CA ASP A 70 12.92 8.37 -0.21
C ASP A 70 12.32 7.85 1.10
N TRP A 71 11.17 8.40 1.50
CA TRP A 71 10.43 7.91 2.66
C TRP A 71 10.03 6.43 2.51
N ALA A 72 9.43 6.07 1.37
CA ALA A 72 8.96 4.71 1.09
C ALA A 72 10.10 3.67 1.00
N VAL A 73 11.28 4.07 0.54
CA VAL A 73 12.41 3.15 0.33
C VAL A 73 13.33 3.10 1.55
N ASN A 74 13.72 4.26 2.08
CA ASN A 74 14.80 4.38 3.05
C ASN A 74 14.32 4.56 4.49
N ILE A 75 13.11 5.11 4.71
CA ILE A 75 12.61 5.41 6.06
C ILE A 75 11.71 4.29 6.61
N VAL A 76 10.69 3.89 5.85
CA VAL A 76 9.77 2.83 6.28
C VAL A 76 10.18 1.44 5.78
N ASP A 77 9.73 0.41 6.49
CA ASP A 77 9.78 -0.97 6.06
C ASP A 77 8.39 -1.43 5.60
N LEU A 78 8.23 -1.60 4.29
CA LEU A 78 6.97 -1.99 3.67
C LEU A 78 6.83 -3.51 3.51
N SER A 79 7.80 -4.32 3.97
CA SER A 79 7.83 -5.76 3.70
C SER A 79 6.59 -6.47 4.24
N THR A 80 6.28 -6.30 5.54
CA THR A 80 5.10 -6.89 6.18
C THR A 80 3.79 -6.43 5.51
N LEU A 81 3.71 -5.15 5.15
CA LEU A 81 2.54 -4.58 4.49
C LEU A 81 2.33 -5.22 3.11
N LEU A 82 3.38 -5.32 2.31
CA LEU A 82 3.32 -5.92 0.98
C LEU A 82 3.03 -7.42 1.05
N ASP A 83 3.60 -8.13 2.02
CA ASP A 83 3.31 -9.55 2.26
C ASP A 83 1.84 -9.75 2.62
N GLN A 84 1.29 -8.94 3.52
CA GLN A 84 -0.13 -9.00 3.90
C GLN A 84 -1.07 -8.73 2.71
N ILE A 85 -0.75 -7.76 1.85
CA ILE A 85 -1.52 -7.49 0.62
C ILE A 85 -1.43 -8.67 -0.35
N ASN A 86 -0.24 -9.26 -0.51
CA ASN A 86 0.01 -10.34 -1.46
C ASN A 86 -0.60 -11.69 -1.04
N ILE A 87 -0.77 -11.96 0.26
CA ILE A 87 -1.43 -13.17 0.76
C ILE A 87 -2.87 -13.26 0.22
N GLU A 88 -3.59 -12.15 0.17
CA GLU A 88 -4.94 -12.14 -0.40
C GLU A 88 -4.93 -12.35 -1.92
N ILE A 89 -3.93 -11.84 -2.63
CA ILE A 89 -3.81 -12.06 -4.07
C ILE A 89 -3.60 -13.54 -4.37
N LYS A 90 -2.79 -14.25 -3.58
CA LYS A 90 -2.56 -15.69 -3.76
C LYS A 90 -3.82 -16.52 -3.50
N LEU A 91 -4.56 -16.24 -2.43
CA LEU A 91 -5.83 -16.92 -2.13
C LEU A 91 -6.88 -16.68 -3.23
N ASN A 92 -6.94 -15.45 -3.77
CA ASN A 92 -7.83 -15.13 -4.89
C ASN A 92 -7.37 -15.74 -6.22
N PHE A 93 -6.06 -15.92 -6.47
CA PHE A 93 -5.62 -16.61 -7.68
C PHE A 93 -5.85 -18.13 -7.62
N GLU A 94 -5.64 -18.76 -6.46
CA GLU A 94 -5.88 -20.20 -6.28
C GLU A 94 -7.39 -20.53 -6.38
N MET A 95 -8.27 -19.70 -5.82
CA MET A 95 -9.72 -19.88 -5.94
C MET A 95 -10.24 -19.78 -7.39
N TRP A 96 -9.67 -18.91 -8.22
CA TRP A 96 -10.11 -18.70 -9.60
C TRP A 96 -9.30 -19.51 -10.63
N GLY A 97 -8.16 -20.07 -10.23
CA GLY A 97 -7.35 -20.98 -11.05
C GLY A 97 -7.99 -22.36 -11.22
N ASP A 98 -8.73 -22.83 -10.22
CA ASP A 98 -9.39 -24.15 -10.24
C ASP A 98 -10.73 -24.18 -11.00
N GLU A 99 -11.28 -23.01 -11.38
CA GLU A 99 -12.56 -22.89 -12.08
C GLU A 99 -12.39 -22.82 -13.61
N VAL A 100 -11.24 -22.39 -14.11
CA VAL A 100 -10.97 -22.25 -15.56
C VAL A 100 -10.54 -23.58 -16.21
N ASP A 101 -10.00 -24.52 -15.43
CA ASP A 101 -9.45 -25.79 -15.95
C ASP A 101 -10.48 -26.95 -16.02
N LYS A 102 -11.74 -26.72 -15.64
CA LYS A 102 -12.80 -27.76 -15.65
C LYS A 102 -13.77 -27.71 -16.83
N GLU A 103 -13.65 -26.72 -17.73
CA GLU A 103 -14.55 -26.57 -18.88
C GLU A 103 -13.92 -26.83 -20.26
N ASN A 104 -12.73 -27.45 -20.35
CA ASN A 104 -12.11 -27.76 -21.65
C ASN A 104 -11.44 -29.15 -21.75
N TRP A 105 -12.16 -30.22 -21.38
CA TRP A 105 -12.07 -31.55 -22.00
C TRP A 105 -13.28 -32.42 -21.65
#